data_AF-A0A5J4V4S2-F1
#
_entry.id   AF-A0A5J4V4S2-F1
#
_cell.length_a   1.000
_cell.length_b   1.000
_cell.length_c   1.000
_cell.angle_alpha   90.00
_cell.angle_beta   90.00
_cell.angle_gamma   90.00
#
_symmetry.space_group_name_H-M   'P 1'
#
loop_
_entity.id
_entity.type
_entity.pdbx_description
1 polymer ?
#
loop_
_entity_poly.entity_id
_entity_poly.type
_entity_poly.pdbx_seq_one_letter_code
_entity_poly.pdbx_strand_id
1 'polypeptide(L)'
;MKQILVSVSVSNKSQSSSGTEEDVQFPIVYAIILILSPIIQSYCEANGHRVFIHLAGQTNAAVCSLIFAKALEVDTCISQQSDEGQSFSSGALLTMASTDSRNVGTNIPLFIQMMWLPLQLIVPLIFLATELGVTTIVCAVVVCIAVVLQGFVGTQASRAIKRYLQENDSRNKTTDETLKVIKLVKCGGYESVFAKRIEKLRNVQLKYVGLISLFQQIGVSVGVVAPLA
;
A
#
# COMPACT_ATOMS: atom_id res chain seq x y z
N MET A 1 -8.78 14.89 -53.81
CA MET A 1 -8.44 13.55 -53.26
C MET A 1 -7.41 12.78 -54.09
N LYS A 2 -7.56 12.63 -55.43
CA LYS A 2 -6.57 11.90 -56.24
C LYS A 2 -5.14 12.48 -56.20
N GLN A 3 -4.98 13.80 -56.14
CA GLN A 3 -3.66 14.46 -56.04
C GLN A 3 -2.94 14.19 -54.71
N ILE A 4 -3.67 13.96 -53.61
CA ILE A 4 -3.11 13.69 -52.27
C ILE A 4 -2.67 12.21 -52.18
N LEU A 5 -3.44 11.29 -52.76
CA LEU A 5 -3.06 9.88 -52.82
C LEU A 5 -1.83 9.63 -53.70
N VAL A 6 -1.68 10.38 -54.79
CA VAL A 6 -0.51 10.27 -55.67
C VAL A 6 0.75 10.84 -54.99
N SER A 7 0.64 11.94 -54.24
CA SER A 7 1.79 12.51 -53.51
C SER A 7 2.22 11.65 -52.31
N VAL A 8 1.28 11.00 -51.61
CA VAL A 8 1.59 10.02 -50.55
C VAL A 8 2.26 8.77 -51.14
N SER A 9 1.78 8.27 -52.30
CA SER A 9 2.35 7.06 -52.90
C SER A 9 3.72 7.30 -53.54
N VAL A 10 4.00 8.51 -54.03
CA VAL A 10 5.32 8.90 -54.57
C VAL A 10 6.33 9.16 -53.45
N SER A 11 5.90 9.75 -52.31
CA SER A 11 6.75 9.90 -51.11
C SER A 11 7.13 8.55 -50.49
N ASN A 12 6.20 7.59 -50.47
CA ASN A 12 6.46 6.25 -49.94
C ASN A 12 7.40 5.43 -50.87
N LYS A 13 7.35 5.67 -52.19
CA LYS A 13 8.19 4.97 -53.16
C LYS A 13 9.62 5.52 -53.24
N SER A 14 9.82 6.80 -52.95
CA SER A 14 11.15 7.44 -52.90
C SER A 14 11.91 7.15 -51.60
N GLN A 15 11.22 6.82 -50.50
CA GLN A 15 11.85 6.26 -49.29
C GLN A 15 12.27 4.79 -49.46
N SER A 16 11.67 4.05 -50.38
CA SER A 16 11.95 2.62 -50.55
C SER A 16 13.15 2.31 -51.48
N SER A 17 13.75 3.28 -52.17
CA SER A 17 14.74 3.02 -53.24
C SER A 17 16.10 3.70 -53.09
N SER A 18 16.45 4.25 -51.92
CA SER A 18 17.78 4.82 -51.70
C SER A 18 18.27 4.55 -50.27
N GLY A 19 18.70 3.31 -50.01
CA GLY A 19 19.31 2.96 -48.73
C GLY A 19 19.27 1.48 -48.33
N THR A 20 19.39 0.55 -49.27
CA THR A 20 19.68 -0.85 -48.95
C THR A 20 21.08 -1.16 -49.44
N GLU A 21 22.08 -0.99 -48.57
CA GLU A 21 23.19 -1.95 -48.42
C GLU A 21 24.15 -1.70 -47.21
N GLU A 22 23.91 -0.74 -46.30
CA GLU A 22 24.73 -0.58 -45.07
C GLU A 22 23.97 -0.38 -43.73
N ASP A 23 22.63 -0.47 -43.69
CA ASP A 23 21.83 -0.07 -42.49
C ASP A 23 20.97 -1.18 -41.85
N VAL A 24 21.35 -2.47 -41.97
CA VAL A 24 20.59 -3.58 -41.34
C VAL A 24 21.05 -3.90 -39.91
N GLN A 25 22.21 -3.40 -39.49
CA GLN A 25 22.75 -3.66 -38.14
C GLN A 25 22.16 -2.75 -37.06
N PHE A 26 21.85 -1.49 -37.38
CA PHE A 26 21.25 -0.53 -36.45
C PHE A 26 19.88 -0.96 -35.88
N PRO A 27 18.90 -1.46 -36.66
CA PRO A 27 17.59 -1.83 -36.11
C PRO A 27 17.65 -3.03 -35.15
N ILE A 28 18.56 -3.97 -35.38
CA ILE A 28 18.74 -5.15 -34.51
C ILE A 28 19.32 -4.73 -33.15
N VAL A 29 20.26 -3.78 -33.14
CA VAL A 29 20.86 -3.26 -31.89
C VAL A 29 19.81 -2.59 -31.01
N TYR A 30 18.95 -1.73 -31.57
CA TYR A 30 17.86 -1.11 -30.81
C TYR A 30 16.85 -2.15 -30.29
N ALA A 31 16.53 -3.17 -31.09
CA ALA A 31 15.65 -4.26 -30.64
C ALA A 31 16.24 -5.04 -29.46
N ILE A 32 17.54 -5.32 -29.49
CA ILE A 32 18.25 -5.99 -28.38
C ILE A 32 18.23 -5.11 -27.12
N ILE A 33 18.48 -3.80 -27.24
CA ILE A 33 18.44 -2.87 -26.09
C ILE A 33 17.03 -2.78 -25.49
N LEU A 34 15.99 -2.72 -26.33
CA LEU A 34 14.59 -2.68 -25.87
C LEU A 34 14.16 -3.96 -25.15
N ILE A 35 14.74 -5.11 -25.49
CA ILE A 35 14.50 -6.38 -24.79
C ILE A 35 15.30 -6.47 -23.49
N LEU A 36 16.57 -6.03 -23.49
CA LEU A 36 17.42 -6.09 -22.31
C LEU A 36 17.02 -5.08 -21.22
N SER A 37 16.54 -3.89 -21.60
CA SER A 37 16.11 -2.85 -20.67
C SER A 37 15.09 -3.32 -19.62
N PRO A 38 13.93 -3.91 -19.98
CA PRO A 38 12.96 -4.38 -18.99
C PRO A 38 13.47 -5.57 -18.17
N ILE A 39 14.37 -6.39 -18.71
CA ILE A 39 14.99 -7.50 -17.97
C ILE A 39 15.91 -6.96 -16.87
N ILE A 40 16.75 -5.98 -17.21
CA ILE A 40 17.64 -5.30 -16.25
C ILE A 40 16.81 -4.57 -15.20
N GLN A 41 15.77 -3.83 -15.63
CA GLN A 41 14.85 -3.15 -14.72
C GLN A 41 14.19 -4.13 -13.74
N SER A 42 13.60 -5.22 -14.25
CA SER A 42 12.97 -6.25 -13.41
C SER A 42 13.95 -6.88 -12.42
N TYR A 43 15.19 -7.12 -12.83
CA TYR A 43 16.22 -7.64 -11.94
C TYR A 43 16.63 -6.64 -10.86
N CYS A 44 16.81 -5.37 -11.22
CA CYS A 44 17.10 -4.28 -10.27
C CYS A 44 15.97 -4.10 -9.26
N GLU A 45 14.72 -4.08 -9.71
CA GLU A 45 13.54 -3.99 -8.84
C GLU A 45 13.44 -5.21 -7.91
N ALA A 46 13.64 -6.42 -8.43
CA ALA A 46 13.62 -7.64 -7.63
C ALA A 46 14.71 -7.64 -6.54
N ASN A 47 15.91 -7.18 -6.87
CA ASN A 47 16.99 -7.03 -5.89
C ASN A 47 16.70 -5.93 -4.88
N GLY A 48 16.19 -4.78 -5.31
CA GLY A 48 15.75 -3.71 -4.41
C GLY A 48 14.69 -4.19 -3.44
N HIS A 49 13.71 -4.94 -3.91
CA HIS A 49 12.66 -5.54 -3.08
C HIS A 49 13.21 -6.56 -2.08
N ARG A 50 14.17 -7.40 -2.49
CA ARG A 50 14.85 -8.32 -1.57
C ARG A 50 15.59 -7.58 -0.46
N VAL A 51 16.37 -6.56 -0.81
CA VAL A 51 17.07 -5.72 0.18
C VAL A 51 16.07 -5.07 1.13
N PHE A 52 14.95 -4.58 0.61
CA PHE A 52 13.87 -3.99 1.41
C PHE A 52 13.29 -4.98 2.44
N ILE A 53 12.98 -6.22 2.01
CA ILE A 53 12.47 -7.26 2.91
C ILE A 53 13.50 -7.61 3.99
N HIS A 54 14.77 -7.74 3.61
CA HIS A 54 15.84 -8.03 4.57
C HIS A 54 16.01 -6.90 5.60
N LEU A 55 15.99 -5.65 5.16
CA LEU A 55 16.06 -4.49 6.05
C LEU A 55 14.86 -4.44 7.02
N ALA A 56 13.64 -4.68 6.52
CA ALA A 56 12.45 -4.75 7.36
C ALA A 56 12.52 -5.88 8.40
N GLY A 57 13.07 -7.03 8.01
CA GLY A 57 13.29 -8.16 8.92
C GLY A 57 14.32 -7.84 10.00
N GLN A 58 15.47 -7.28 9.63
CA GLN A 58 16.55 -6.93 10.56
C GLN A 58 16.13 -5.85 11.55
N THR A 59 15.42 -4.81 11.09
CA THR A 59 14.91 -3.75 11.96
C THR A 59 13.91 -4.29 12.99
N ASN A 60 12.97 -5.15 12.58
CA ASN A 60 12.05 -5.79 13.51
C ASN A 60 12.78 -6.68 14.54
N ALA A 61 13.75 -7.49 14.10
CA ALA A 61 14.53 -8.33 15.01
C ALA A 61 15.33 -7.49 16.02
N ALA A 62 15.96 -6.40 15.56
CA ALA A 62 16.72 -5.49 16.42
C ALA A 62 15.83 -4.80 17.46
N VAL A 63 14.71 -4.20 17.03
CA VAL A 63 13.76 -3.52 17.92
C VAL A 63 13.19 -4.49 18.96
N CYS A 64 12.77 -5.68 18.53
CA CYS A 64 12.27 -6.73 19.42
C CYS A 64 13.32 -7.13 20.48
N SER A 65 14.57 -7.37 20.05
CA SER A 65 15.67 -7.71 20.97
C SER A 65 15.96 -6.61 21.99
N LEU A 66 15.91 -5.33 21.58
CA LEU A 66 16.10 -4.18 22.47
C LEU A 66 14.94 -4.04 23.47
N ILE A 67 13.70 -4.23 23.02
CA ILE A 67 12.52 -4.23 23.90
C ILE A 67 12.64 -5.34 24.95
N PHE A 68 13.02 -6.57 24.53
CA PHE A 68 13.22 -7.67 25.47
C PHE A 68 14.37 -7.44 26.44
N ALA A 69 15.52 -6.95 25.97
CA ALA A 69 16.65 -6.64 26.83
C ALA A 69 16.29 -5.58 27.88
N LYS A 70 15.58 -4.52 27.46
CA LYS A 70 15.10 -3.48 28.38
C LYS A 70 14.00 -3.95 29.31
N ALA A 71 13.11 -4.83 28.85
CA ALA A 71 12.10 -5.42 29.72
C ALA A 71 12.73 -6.25 30.84
N LEU A 72 13.77 -7.03 30.54
CA LEU A 72 14.51 -7.81 31.54
C LEU A 72 15.27 -6.92 32.53
N GLU A 73 15.95 -5.88 32.04
CA GLU A 73 16.63 -4.91 32.92
C GLU A 73 15.64 -4.21 33.87
N VAL A 74 14.51 -3.75 33.34
CA VAL A 74 13.45 -3.10 34.14
C VAL A 74 12.81 -4.06 35.14
N ASP A 75 12.55 -5.31 34.78
CA ASP A 75 12.00 -6.32 35.70
C ASP A 75 12.96 -6.59 36.87
N THR A 76 14.27 -6.64 36.61
CA THR A 76 15.29 -6.79 37.67
C THR A 76 15.40 -5.57 38.57
N CYS A 77 15.24 -4.35 38.05
CA CYS A 77 15.24 -3.11 38.85
C CYS A 77 13.95 -2.92 39.67
N ILE A 78 12.78 -3.22 39.09
CA ILE A 78 11.48 -3.14 39.78
C ILE A 78 11.40 -4.19 40.89
N SER A 79 11.96 -5.39 40.67
CA SER A 79 12.05 -6.43 41.71
C SER A 79 12.88 -6.03 42.93
N GLN A 80 13.80 -5.05 42.80
CA GLN A 80 14.56 -4.51 43.94
C GLN A 80 13.84 -3.38 44.68
N GLN A 81 12.84 -2.75 44.05
CA GLN A 81 12.12 -1.58 44.56
C GLN A 81 10.64 -1.95 44.71
N SER A 82 10.35 -2.83 45.67
CA SER A 82 9.00 -3.27 45.99
C SER A 82 8.05 -2.09 46.29
N ASP A 83 7.14 -1.85 45.34
CA ASP A 83 5.74 -1.58 45.61
C ASP A 83 4.93 -2.53 44.70
N GLU A 84 4.18 -3.44 45.32
CA GLU A 84 3.55 -4.65 44.75
C GLU A 84 2.47 -4.39 43.67
N GLY A 85 2.36 -3.18 43.14
CA GLY A 85 1.26 -2.74 42.26
C GLY A 85 1.64 -2.38 40.82
N GLN A 86 2.92 -2.28 40.48
CA GLN A 86 3.37 -1.85 39.13
C GLN A 86 4.17 -2.93 38.39
N SER A 87 3.63 -4.15 38.32
CA SER A 87 4.12 -5.10 37.33
C SER A 87 3.74 -4.59 35.93
N PHE A 88 4.73 -4.43 35.06
CA PHE A 88 4.47 -4.20 33.63
C PHE A 88 3.51 -5.30 33.15
N SER A 89 2.35 -4.94 32.61
CA SER A 89 1.39 -5.93 32.15
C SER A 89 2.06 -6.82 31.10
N SER A 90 2.28 -8.09 31.43
CA SER A 90 2.94 -9.07 30.55
C SER A 90 2.28 -9.12 29.16
N GLY A 91 0.97 -8.90 29.09
CA GLY A 91 0.23 -8.75 27.83
C GLY A 91 0.61 -7.50 27.03
N ALA A 92 0.76 -6.34 27.68
CA ALA A 92 1.19 -5.12 27.01
C ALA A 92 2.63 -5.24 26.49
N LEU A 93 3.54 -5.86 27.27
CA LEU A 93 4.90 -6.12 26.81
C LEU A 93 4.92 -7.05 25.59
N LEU A 94 4.11 -8.11 25.60
CA LEU A 94 4.01 -9.03 24.47
C LEU A 94 3.47 -8.32 23.22
N THR A 95 2.47 -7.45 23.36
CA THR A 95 1.96 -6.65 22.25
C THR A 95 3.02 -5.68 21.72
N MET A 96 3.77 -5.02 22.60
CA MET A 96 4.86 -4.12 22.20
C MET A 96 5.97 -4.87 21.45
N ALA A 97 6.42 -6.00 21.99
CA ALA A 97 7.49 -6.81 21.38
C ALA A 97 7.07 -7.47 20.05
N SER A 98 5.80 -7.86 19.91
CA SER A 98 5.30 -8.56 18.72
C SER A 98 4.68 -7.66 17.66
N THR A 99 3.70 -6.84 18.03
CA THR A 99 2.89 -6.05 17.10
C THR A 99 3.53 -4.70 16.83
N ASP A 100 3.98 -3.99 17.87
CA ASP A 100 4.55 -2.65 17.69
C ASP A 100 5.94 -2.72 17.04
N SER A 101 6.80 -3.66 17.46
CA SER A 101 8.09 -3.91 16.81
C SER A 101 7.93 -4.22 15.32
N ARG A 102 6.94 -5.05 14.96
CA ARG A 102 6.65 -5.40 13.57
C ARG A 102 6.17 -4.19 12.77
N ASN A 103 5.30 -3.38 13.36
CA ASN A 103 4.87 -2.13 12.74
C ASN A 103 6.05 -1.20 12.50
N VAL A 104 6.93 -0.99 13.48
CA VAL A 104 8.13 -0.15 13.32
C VAL A 104 9.05 -0.69 12.22
N GLY A 105 9.35 -1.99 12.24
CA GLY A 105 10.21 -2.63 11.24
C GLY A 105 9.64 -2.60 9.81
N THR A 106 8.31 -2.54 9.66
CA THR A 106 7.67 -2.40 8.34
C THR A 106 7.59 -0.94 7.89
N ASN A 107 7.32 -0.01 8.81
CA ASN A 107 7.12 1.40 8.46
C ASN A 107 8.43 2.15 8.15
N ILE A 108 9.53 1.86 8.86
CA ILE A 108 10.81 2.57 8.61
C ILE A 108 11.29 2.40 7.16
N PRO A 109 11.36 1.18 6.60
CA PRO A 109 11.72 1.00 5.19
C PRO A 109 10.73 1.68 4.25
N LEU A 110 9.41 1.64 4.55
CA LEU A 110 8.40 2.32 3.75
C LEU A 110 8.62 3.84 3.69
N PHE A 111 9.09 4.48 4.76
CA PHE A 111 9.45 5.90 4.73
C PHE A 111 10.59 6.18 3.75
N ILE A 112 11.61 5.32 3.70
CA ILE A 112 12.71 5.43 2.74
C ILE A 112 12.16 5.32 1.30
N GLN A 113 11.24 4.37 1.06
CA GLN A 113 10.58 4.23 -0.23
C GLN A 113 9.77 5.47 -0.62
N MET A 114 9.08 6.10 0.35
CA MET A 114 8.31 7.32 0.10
C MET A 114 9.18 8.49 -0.37
N MET A 115 10.45 8.56 0.08
CA MET A 115 11.39 9.60 -0.37
C MET A 115 11.82 9.42 -1.82
N TRP A 116 11.79 8.18 -2.36
CA TRP A 116 12.16 7.89 -3.75
C TRP A 116 11.03 8.14 -4.77
N LEU A 117 9.77 7.92 -4.36
CA LEU A 117 8.59 8.14 -5.22
C LEU A 117 8.55 9.48 -5.99
N PRO A 118 8.84 10.66 -5.40
CA PRO A 118 8.80 11.91 -6.15
C PRO A 118 9.85 11.96 -7.27
N LEU A 119 11.03 11.38 -7.06
CA LEU A 119 12.06 11.28 -8.09
C LEU A 119 11.55 10.46 -9.27
N GLN A 120 10.90 9.33 -8.99
CA GLN A 120 10.32 8.44 -10.00
C GLN A 120 9.20 9.11 -10.80
N LEU A 121 8.49 10.10 -10.23
CA LEU A 121 7.46 10.87 -10.94
C LEU A 121 8.06 12.01 -11.79
N ILE A 122 9.08 12.71 -11.28
CA ILE A 122 9.64 13.91 -11.92
C ILE A 122 10.45 13.56 -13.18
N VAL A 123 11.26 12.50 -13.12
CA VAL A 123 12.12 12.07 -14.24
C VAL A 123 11.35 11.81 -15.55
N PRO A 124 10.30 10.96 -15.57
CA PRO A 124 9.52 10.74 -16.79
C PRO A 124 8.74 11.99 -17.22
N LEU A 125 8.35 12.86 -16.28
CA LEU A 125 7.65 14.10 -16.62
C LEU A 125 8.55 15.09 -17.36
N ILE A 126 9.85 15.17 -16.99
CA ILE A 126 10.85 15.96 -17.72
C ILE A 126 11.08 15.37 -19.12
N PHE A 127 11.22 14.05 -19.23
CA PHE A 127 11.41 13.38 -20.53
C PHE A 127 10.21 13.59 -21.46
N LEU A 128 8.99 13.54 -20.91
CA LEU A 128 7.78 13.86 -21.66
C LEU A 128 7.76 15.32 -22.11
N ALA A 129 8.24 16.25 -21.27
CA ALA A 129 8.30 17.68 -21.61
C ALA A 129 9.22 17.95 -22.81
N THR A 130 10.33 17.22 -22.93
CA THR A 130 11.27 17.38 -24.04
C THR A 130 10.76 16.81 -25.35
N GLU A 131 10.03 15.70 -25.33
CA GLU A 131 9.56 15.01 -26.54
C GLU A 131 8.23 15.60 -27.09
N LEU A 132 7.28 15.96 -26.22
CA LEU A 132 5.90 16.29 -26.62
C LEU A 132 5.51 17.76 -26.45
N GLY A 133 6.36 18.60 -25.85
CA GLY A 133 6.14 20.04 -25.69
C GLY A 133 4.85 20.37 -24.91
N VAL A 134 3.90 21.07 -25.55
CA VAL A 134 2.67 21.60 -24.89
C VAL A 134 1.73 20.49 -24.41
N THR A 135 1.71 19.34 -25.08
CA THR A 135 0.87 18.19 -24.71
C THR A 135 1.19 17.66 -23.32
N THR A 136 2.45 17.82 -22.87
CA THR A 136 2.91 17.41 -21.55
C THR A 136 2.19 18.13 -20.42
N ILE A 137 1.78 19.38 -20.62
CA ILE A 137 1.03 20.15 -19.60
C ILE A 137 -0.33 19.50 -19.37
N VAL A 138 -1.00 19.06 -20.43
CA VAL A 138 -2.29 18.37 -20.33
C VAL A 138 -2.15 17.04 -19.59
N CYS A 139 -1.12 16.24 -19.93
CA CYS A 139 -0.82 14.99 -19.22
C CYS A 139 -0.50 15.21 -17.73
N ALA A 140 0.32 16.22 -17.41
CA ALA A 140 0.67 16.56 -16.04
C ALA A 140 -0.57 16.94 -15.23
N VAL A 141 -1.48 17.74 -15.80
CA VAL A 141 -2.75 18.10 -15.15
C VAL A 141 -3.62 16.86 -14.88
N VAL A 142 -3.75 15.94 -15.85
CA VAL A 142 -4.52 14.70 -15.67
C VAL A 142 -3.93 13.83 -14.56
N VAL A 143 -2.61 13.66 -14.53
CA VAL A 143 -1.91 12.90 -13.48
C VAL A 143 -2.09 13.55 -12.11
N CYS A 144 -1.95 14.87 -12.00
CA CYS A 144 -2.19 15.59 -10.75
C CYS A 144 -3.62 15.39 -10.22
N ILE A 145 -4.63 15.47 -11.11
CA ILE A 145 -6.03 15.22 -10.73
C ILE A 145 -6.22 13.78 -10.23
N ALA A 146 -5.61 12.80 -10.91
CA ALA A 146 -5.68 11.39 -10.51
C ALA A 146 -5.05 11.16 -9.12
N VAL A 147 -3.87 11.73 -8.86
CA VAL A 147 -3.21 11.64 -7.54
C VAL A 147 -4.05 12.27 -6.44
N VAL A 148 -4.63 13.44 -6.68
CA VAL A 148 -5.50 14.13 -5.70
C VAL A 148 -6.76 13.30 -5.41
N LEU A 149 -7.39 12.74 -6.45
CA LEU A 149 -8.56 11.88 -6.31
C LEU A 149 -8.22 10.62 -5.49
N GLN A 150 -7.10 9.98 -5.78
CA GLN A 150 -6.64 8.78 -5.07
C GLN A 150 -6.32 9.07 -3.61
N GLY A 151 -5.71 10.23 -3.33
CA GLY A 151 -5.52 10.73 -1.97
C GLY A 151 -6.84 10.95 -1.24
N PHE A 152 -7.81 11.60 -1.88
CA PHE A 152 -9.14 11.84 -1.30
C PHE A 152 -9.86 10.53 -0.97
N VAL A 153 -9.92 9.58 -1.92
CA VAL A 153 -10.51 8.25 -1.70
C VAL A 153 -9.80 7.52 -0.55
N GLY A 154 -8.46 7.61 -0.49
CA GLY A 154 -7.67 7.07 0.60
C GLY A 154 -8.08 7.61 1.97
N THR A 155 -8.25 8.93 2.10
CA THR A 155 -8.69 9.53 3.39
C THR A 155 -10.09 9.08 3.81
N GLN A 156 -11.02 8.90 2.85
CA GLN A 156 -12.36 8.41 3.14
C GLN A 156 -12.34 6.93 3.55
N ALA A 157 -11.52 6.12 2.88
CA ALA A 157 -11.28 4.73 3.26
C ALA A 157 -10.73 4.65 4.70
N SER A 158 -9.74 5.46 5.06
CA SER A 158 -9.20 5.50 6.43
C SER A 158 -10.26 5.91 7.46
N ARG A 159 -11.13 6.87 7.15
CA ARG A 159 -12.27 7.23 8.02
C ARG A 159 -13.25 6.09 8.20
N ALA A 160 -13.59 5.37 7.12
CA ALA A 160 -14.48 4.21 7.17
C ALA A 160 -13.86 3.06 7.98
N ILE A 161 -12.57 2.78 7.79
CA ILE A 161 -11.80 1.80 8.59
C ILE A 161 -11.83 2.18 10.08
N LYS A 162 -11.60 3.46 10.41
CA LYS A 162 -11.64 3.92 11.79
C LYS A 162 -13.02 3.71 12.43
N ARG A 163 -14.10 3.99 11.72
CA ARG A 163 -15.48 3.73 12.19
C ARG A 163 -15.75 2.23 12.34
N TYR A 164 -15.33 1.42 11.39
CA TYR A 164 -15.44 -0.03 11.46
C TYR A 164 -14.73 -0.60 12.70
N LEU A 165 -13.52 -0.13 13.01
CA LEU A 165 -12.77 -0.56 14.19
C LEU A 165 -13.52 -0.21 15.50
N GLN A 166 -14.08 1.00 15.60
CA GLN A 166 -14.90 1.39 16.76
C GLN A 166 -16.11 0.48 16.97
N GLU A 167 -16.85 0.18 15.91
CA GLU A 167 -18.02 -0.72 15.98
C GLU A 167 -17.61 -2.17 16.29
N ASN A 168 -16.48 -2.61 15.73
CA ASN A 168 -15.93 -3.94 16.00
C ASN A 168 -15.54 -4.11 17.47
N ASP A 169 -14.93 -3.09 18.08
CA ASP A 169 -14.58 -3.09 19.51
C ASP A 169 -15.83 -3.10 20.39
N SER A 170 -16.85 -2.30 20.04
CA SER A 170 -18.14 -2.28 20.74
C SER A 170 -18.85 -3.64 20.71
N ARG A 171 -18.83 -4.31 19.55
CA ARG A 171 -19.34 -5.67 19.39
C ARG A 171 -18.55 -6.66 20.24
N ASN A 172 -17.22 -6.65 20.14
CA ASN A 172 -16.36 -7.56 20.90
C ASN A 172 -16.59 -7.41 22.40
N LYS A 173 -16.63 -6.17 22.90
CA LYS A 173 -16.94 -5.89 24.30
C LYS A 173 -18.30 -6.46 24.72
N THR A 174 -19.35 -6.24 23.93
CA THR A 174 -20.69 -6.76 24.24
C THR A 174 -20.72 -8.30 24.26
N THR A 175 -20.01 -8.94 23.33
CA THR A 175 -19.86 -10.40 23.30
C THR A 175 -19.12 -10.89 24.54
N ASP A 176 -18.01 -10.26 24.91
CA ASP A 176 -17.23 -10.63 26.10
C ASP A 176 -18.03 -10.48 27.39
N GLU A 177 -18.79 -9.39 27.53
CA GLU A 177 -19.71 -9.20 28.65
C GLU A 177 -20.78 -10.30 28.70
N THR A 178 -21.35 -10.66 27.55
CA THR A 178 -22.37 -11.73 27.45
C THR A 178 -21.77 -13.09 27.84
N LEU A 179 -20.55 -13.39 27.39
CA LEU A 179 -19.86 -14.64 27.71
C LEU A 179 -19.52 -14.75 29.21
N LYS A 180 -19.15 -13.63 29.84
CA LYS A 180 -18.89 -13.58 31.31
C LYS A 180 -20.12 -13.96 32.13
N VAL A 181 -21.32 -13.62 31.69
CA VAL A 181 -22.59 -13.91 32.41
C VAL A 181 -23.43 -15.02 31.79
N ILE A 182 -22.82 -15.91 30.98
CA ILE A 182 -23.56 -16.88 30.16
C ILE A 182 -24.50 -17.80 30.96
N LYS A 183 -24.13 -18.20 32.17
CA LYS A 183 -24.98 -19.05 33.03
C LYS A 183 -26.30 -18.36 33.39
N LEU A 184 -26.26 -17.07 33.71
CA LEU A 184 -27.45 -16.27 34.03
C LEU A 184 -28.34 -16.09 32.80
N VAL A 185 -27.73 -15.84 31.64
CA VAL A 185 -28.44 -15.68 30.36
C VAL A 185 -29.24 -16.95 30.02
N LYS A 186 -28.64 -18.13 30.23
CA LYS A 186 -29.30 -19.42 30.00
C LYS A 186 -30.40 -19.73 31.01
N CYS A 187 -30.14 -19.57 32.31
CA CYS A 187 -31.13 -19.80 33.36
C CYS A 187 -32.36 -18.88 33.22
N GLY A 188 -32.19 -17.67 32.68
CA GLY A 188 -33.28 -16.72 32.44
C GLY A 188 -33.95 -16.83 31.07
N GLY A 189 -33.49 -17.72 30.18
CA GLY A 189 -34.04 -17.83 28.82
C GLY A 189 -33.86 -16.59 27.94
N TYR A 190 -32.90 -15.71 28.26
CA TYR A 190 -32.71 -14.41 27.59
C TYR A 190 -31.84 -14.48 26.33
N GLU A 191 -31.48 -15.67 25.86
CA GLU A 191 -30.55 -15.89 24.73
C GLU A 191 -30.94 -15.09 23.47
N SER A 192 -32.23 -15.08 23.14
CA SER A 192 -32.76 -14.37 21.96
C SER A 192 -32.62 -12.84 22.08
N VAL A 193 -32.70 -12.29 23.29
CA VAL A 193 -32.57 -10.84 23.54
C VAL A 193 -31.11 -10.40 23.38
N PHE A 194 -30.17 -11.16 23.94
CA PHE A 194 -28.74 -10.90 23.78
C PHE A 194 -28.26 -11.13 22.35
N ALA A 195 -28.75 -12.18 21.68
CA ALA A 195 -28.46 -12.43 20.27
C ALA A 195 -28.92 -11.26 19.38
N LYS A 196 -30.15 -10.77 19.55
CA LYS A 196 -30.65 -9.57 18.84
C LYS A 196 -29.80 -8.34 19.11
N ARG A 197 -29.27 -8.17 20.32
CA ARG A 197 -28.39 -7.03 20.64
C ARG A 197 -27.07 -7.09 19.86
N ILE A 198 -26.44 -8.26 19.81
CA ILE A 198 -25.21 -8.48 19.03
C ILE A 198 -25.48 -8.33 17.53
N GLU A 199 -26.62 -8.81 17.05
CA GLU A 199 -27.04 -8.71 15.66
C GLU A 199 -27.24 -7.24 15.21
N LYS A 200 -27.82 -6.40 16.07
CA LYS A 200 -27.92 -4.95 15.79
C LYS A 200 -26.55 -4.31 15.58
N LEU A 201 -25.57 -4.63 16.42
CA LEU A 201 -24.18 -4.15 16.27
C LEU A 201 -23.54 -4.70 14.98
N ARG A 202 -23.77 -5.97 14.67
CA ARG A 202 -23.30 -6.59 13.41
C ARG A 202 -23.86 -5.88 12.17
N ASN A 203 -25.14 -5.51 12.17
CA ASN A 203 -25.75 -4.79 11.05
C ASN A 203 -25.11 -3.42 10.81
N VAL A 204 -24.74 -2.71 11.89
CA VAL A 204 -23.99 -1.44 11.78
C VAL A 204 -22.58 -1.68 11.25
N GLN A 205 -21.88 -2.69 11.78
CA GLN A 205 -20.56 -3.09 11.31
C GLN A 205 -20.54 -3.43 9.82
N LEU A 206 -21.51 -4.22 9.33
CA LEU A 206 -21.60 -4.64 7.93
C LEU A 206 -21.76 -3.46 6.97
N LYS A 207 -22.47 -2.38 7.37
CA LYS A 207 -22.57 -1.16 6.57
C LYS A 207 -21.20 -0.54 6.32
N TYR A 208 -20.35 -0.46 7.36
CA TYR A 208 -19.00 0.09 7.21
C TYR A 208 -18.09 -0.84 6.43
N VAL A 209 -18.23 -2.16 6.56
CA VAL A 209 -17.50 -3.12 5.72
C VAL A 209 -17.81 -2.91 4.25
N GLY A 210 -19.08 -2.79 3.88
CA GLY A 210 -19.48 -2.50 2.49
C GLY A 210 -18.91 -1.18 1.97
N LEU A 211 -18.89 -0.15 2.82
CA LEU A 211 -18.35 1.16 2.48
C LEU A 211 -16.82 1.13 2.30
N ILE A 212 -16.10 0.37 3.12
CA ILE A 212 -14.65 0.12 2.96
C ILE A 212 -14.38 -0.60 1.65
N SER A 213 -15.09 -1.69 1.36
CA SER A 213 -14.93 -2.45 0.12
C SER A 213 -15.20 -1.57 -1.11
N LEU A 214 -16.21 -0.70 -1.05
CA LEU A 214 -16.52 0.24 -2.13
C LEU A 214 -15.38 1.24 -2.34
N PHE A 215 -14.86 1.86 -1.28
CA PHE A 215 -13.73 2.79 -1.42
C PHE A 215 -12.46 2.10 -1.91
N GLN A 216 -12.20 0.87 -1.48
CA GLN A 216 -11.07 0.08 -1.99
C GLN A 216 -11.23 -0.22 -3.48
N GLN A 217 -12.43 -0.62 -3.92
CA GLN A 217 -12.70 -0.87 -5.34
C GLN A 217 -12.54 0.40 -6.18
N ILE A 218 -13.08 1.54 -5.73
CA ILE A 218 -12.89 2.83 -6.40
C ILE A 218 -11.39 3.15 -6.50
N GLY A 219 -10.63 2.95 -5.42
CA GLY A 219 -9.18 3.17 -5.42
C GLY A 219 -8.44 2.30 -6.44
N VAL A 220 -8.79 1.00 -6.53
CA VAL A 220 -8.22 0.08 -7.53
C VAL A 220 -8.60 0.51 -8.95
N SER A 221 -9.85 0.86 -9.19
CA SER A 221 -10.31 1.32 -10.51
C SER A 221 -9.58 2.60 -10.96
N VAL A 222 -9.42 3.57 -10.06
CA VAL A 222 -8.65 4.79 -10.35
C VAL A 222 -7.19 4.46 -10.66
N GLY A 223 -6.58 3.53 -9.93
CA GLY A 223 -5.20 3.09 -10.17
C GLY A 223 -4.99 2.31 -11.46
N VAL A 224 -6.02 1.64 -12.00
CA VAL A 224 -5.94 1.00 -13.33
C VAL A 224 -6.09 2.05 -14.45
N VAL A 225 -6.90 3.07 -14.24
CA VAL A 225 -7.14 4.14 -15.23
C VAL A 225 -5.97 5.13 -15.30
N ALA A 226 -5.38 5.48 -14.16
CA ALA A 226 -4.15 6.24 -14.08
C ALA A 226 -3.04 5.25 -13.74
N PRO A 227 -2.30 4.71 -14.73
CA PRO A 227 -1.18 3.82 -14.48
C PRO A 227 -0.05 4.67 -13.88
N LEU A 228 -0.16 4.96 -12.59
CA LEU A 228 0.93 5.41 -11.74
C LEU A 228 1.67 4.14 -11.29
N ALA A 229 2.23 3.42 -12.27
CA ALA A 229 3.13 2.30 -12.13
C ALA A 229 3.99 2.23 -13.39
#